data_AF-A0AAP5IIV3-F1
#
_entry.id   AF-A0AAP5IIV3-F1
#
_cell.length_a   1.000
_cell.length_b   1.000
_cell.length_c   1.000
_cell.angle_alpha   90.00
_cell.angle_beta   90.00
_cell.angle_gamma   90.00
#
_symmetry.space_group_name_H-M   'P 1'
#
loop_
_entity.id
_entity.type
_entity.pdbx_description
1 polymer ?
#
loop_
_entity_poly.entity_id
_entity_poly.type
_entity_poly.pdbx_seq_one_letter_code
_entity_poly.pdbx_strand_id
1 'polypeptide(L)'
;MDIGTQKDLTKPDAITEQILIILGIASNSLYNTGVYLSRQRYFKDKKAVSYAKLCSELKTDENYKIMHSQAGQQTLRSVQEAFSSFRELERMSKSGELKQKPRLPHYRTKGGLYQITYPGQAIKVIEGDGCKWLEIPLGRAGKAFFEGIKYITLPYPKRMFEKGQLETQTQLRGARAKTRTLILS
;
A
#
# COMPACT_ATOMS: atom_id res chain seq x y z
N MET A 1 -20.18 9.88 -9.00
CA MET A 1 -18.71 9.80 -9.17
C MET A 1 -18.30 8.39 -8.79
N ASP A 2 -18.29 7.47 -9.76
CA ASP A 2 -17.83 6.10 -9.53
C ASP A 2 -16.31 6.07 -9.45
N ILE A 3 -15.79 6.04 -8.22
CA ILE A 3 -14.37 5.74 -7.97
C ILE A 3 -14.23 4.21 -8.02
N GLY A 4 -14.47 3.63 -9.19
CA GLY A 4 -14.40 2.19 -9.40
C GLY A 4 -12.96 1.70 -9.24
N THR A 5 -12.69 0.91 -8.21
CA THR A 5 -11.45 0.13 -8.09
C THR A 5 -11.45 -0.91 -9.21
N GLN A 6 -10.63 -0.68 -10.23
CA GLN A 6 -10.57 -1.53 -11.42
C GLN A 6 -9.69 -2.75 -11.14
N LYS A 7 -10.31 -3.93 -11.02
CA LYS A 7 -9.61 -5.23 -11.01
C LYS A 7 -9.15 -5.56 -12.43
N ASP A 8 -7.98 -5.10 -12.83
CA ASP A 8 -7.35 -5.60 -14.05
C ASP A 8 -6.73 -6.98 -13.74
N LEU A 9 -7.34 -8.04 -14.28
CA LEU A 9 -6.80 -9.41 -14.27
C LEU A 9 -5.59 -9.50 -15.21
N THR A 10 -4.46 -8.94 -14.81
CA THR A 10 -3.18 -9.38 -15.34
C THR A 10 -2.92 -10.74 -14.70
N LYS A 11 -2.75 -11.80 -15.50
CA LYS A 11 -2.36 -13.11 -14.98
C LYS A 11 -0.84 -13.08 -14.80
N PRO A 12 -0.32 -12.93 -13.56
CA PRO A 12 1.11 -13.04 -13.34
C PRO A 12 1.59 -14.46 -13.65
N ASP A 13 2.89 -14.61 -13.87
CA ASP A 13 3.53 -15.91 -13.87
C ASP A 13 3.39 -16.60 -12.50
N ALA A 14 3.44 -17.94 -12.46
CA ALA A 14 3.22 -18.72 -11.24
C ALA A 14 4.20 -18.34 -10.11
N ILE A 15 5.44 -18.02 -10.46
CA ILE A 15 6.46 -17.55 -9.49
C ILE A 15 6.09 -16.16 -8.97
N THR A 16 5.66 -15.26 -9.87
CA THR A 16 5.26 -13.90 -9.51
C THR A 16 4.05 -13.88 -8.57
N GLU A 17 3.07 -14.75 -8.81
CA GLU A 17 1.90 -14.89 -7.93
C GLU A 17 2.31 -15.28 -6.50
N GLN A 18 3.20 -16.26 -6.35
CA GLN A 18 3.68 -16.68 -5.04
C GLN A 18 4.41 -15.55 -4.31
N ILE A 19 5.25 -14.79 -5.01
CA ILE A 19 5.94 -13.64 -4.42
C ILE A 19 4.92 -12.60 -3.95
N LEU A 20 3.91 -12.29 -4.77
CA LEU A 20 2.84 -11.34 -4.39
C LEU A 20 2.06 -11.81 -3.16
N ILE A 21 1.75 -13.11 -3.08
CA ILE A 21 1.09 -13.70 -1.91
C ILE A 21 1.96 -13.52 -0.66
N ILE A 22 3.25 -13.84 -0.73
CA ILE A 22 4.18 -13.71 0.40
C ILE A 22 4.29 -12.25 0.84
N LEU A 23 4.40 -11.32 -0.10
CA LEU A 23 4.41 -9.89 0.22
C LEU A 23 3.08 -9.44 0.84
N GLY A 24 1.95 -9.99 0.40
CA GLY A 24 0.62 -9.67 0.93
C GLY A 24 0.47 -10.15 2.38
N ILE A 25 1.00 -11.33 2.70
CA ILE A 25 1.08 -11.86 4.06
C ILE A 25 2.01 -11.00 4.92
N ALA A 26 3.18 -10.62 4.41
CA ALA A 26 4.12 -9.75 5.12
C ALA A 26 3.50 -8.37 5.42
N SER A 27 2.80 -7.79 4.45
CA SER A 27 2.06 -6.53 4.58
C SER A 27 0.96 -6.65 5.67
N ASN A 28 0.25 -7.77 5.71
CA ASN A 28 -0.74 -8.05 6.74
C ASN A 28 -0.13 -8.15 8.14
N SER A 29 0.98 -8.87 8.26
CA SER A 29 1.73 -8.97 9.52
C SER A 29 2.22 -7.60 9.98
N LEU A 30 2.79 -6.79 9.08
CA LEU A 30 3.25 -5.44 9.39
C LEU A 30 2.10 -4.53 9.84
N TYR A 31 0.93 -4.60 9.19
CA TYR A 31 -0.26 -3.87 9.60
C TYR A 31 -0.65 -4.24 11.04
N ASN A 32 -0.69 -5.54 11.36
CA ASN A 32 -1.01 -6.02 12.69
C ASN A 32 0.01 -5.56 13.75
N THR A 33 1.30 -5.60 13.44
CA THR A 33 2.36 -5.06 14.32
C THR A 33 2.18 -3.56 14.56
N GLY A 34 1.85 -2.79 13.51
CA GLY A 34 1.56 -1.36 13.62
C GLY A 34 0.32 -1.06 14.47
N VAL A 35 -0.74 -1.83 14.31
CA VAL A 35 -1.95 -1.73 15.14
C VAL A 35 -1.63 -2.07 16.60
N TYR A 36 -0.87 -3.13 16.85
CA TYR A 36 -0.46 -3.53 18.20
C TYR A 36 0.27 -2.39 18.92
N LEU A 37 1.31 -1.85 18.30
CA LEU A 37 2.09 -0.75 18.85
C LEU A 37 1.23 0.50 19.11
N SER A 38 0.35 0.83 18.17
CA SER A 38 -0.57 1.97 18.29
C SER A 38 -1.57 1.78 19.43
N ARG A 39 -2.12 0.57 19.61
CA ARG A 39 -3.02 0.24 20.73
C ARG A 39 -2.30 0.32 22.08
N GLN A 40 -1.10 -0.26 22.19
CA GLN A 40 -0.29 -0.20 23.40
C GLN A 40 -0.06 1.25 23.85
N ARG A 41 0.32 2.12 22.91
CA ARG A 41 0.53 3.55 23.21
C ARG A 41 -0.77 4.26 23.54
N TYR A 42 -1.85 3.95 22.84
CA TYR A 42 -3.17 4.53 23.12
C TYR A 42 -3.68 4.13 24.51
N PHE A 43 -3.48 2.88 24.97
CA PHE A 43 -3.90 2.48 26.30
C PHE A 43 -3.08 3.15 27.40
N LYS A 44 -1.78 3.38 27.17
CA LYS A 44 -0.88 4.03 28.12
C LYS A 44 -1.10 5.55 28.22
N ASP A 45 -1.06 6.25 27.10
CA ASP A 45 -0.99 7.72 27.07
C ASP A 45 -2.27 8.36 26.49
N LYS A 46 -3.23 7.57 26.00
CA LYS A 46 -4.41 8.04 25.23
C LYS A 46 -4.02 8.95 24.07
N LYS A 47 -2.85 8.70 23.44
CA LYS A 47 -2.31 9.42 22.29
C LYS A 47 -2.26 8.52 21.06
N ALA A 48 -2.51 9.12 19.89
CA ALA A 48 -2.27 8.46 18.61
C ALA A 48 -0.78 8.49 18.30
N VAL A 49 -0.25 7.40 17.75
CA VAL A 49 1.13 7.33 17.30
C VAL A 49 1.24 8.06 15.96
N SER A 50 2.26 8.92 15.82
CA SER A 50 2.50 9.61 14.57
C SER A 50 3.07 8.64 13.51
N TYR A 51 2.77 8.93 12.25
CA TYR A 51 3.28 8.14 11.12
C TYR A 51 4.81 8.01 11.14
N ALA A 52 5.52 9.11 11.38
CA ALA A 52 6.98 9.13 11.45
C ALA A 52 7.51 8.19 12.54
N LYS A 53 6.83 8.15 13.69
CA LYS A 53 7.22 7.30 14.81
C LYS A 53 6.97 5.81 14.54
N LEU A 54 5.83 5.47 13.93
CA LEU A 54 5.55 4.11 13.47
C LEU A 54 6.62 3.63 12.48
N CYS A 55 6.97 4.46 11.49
CA CYS A 55 7.99 4.13 10.51
C CYS A 55 9.38 3.99 11.12
N SER A 56 9.74 4.80 12.13
CA SER A 56 11.04 4.67 12.79
C SER A 56 11.14 3.41 13.66
N GLU A 57 10.08 3.08 14.41
CA GLU A 57 10.08 1.95 15.33
C GLU A 57 10.00 0.61 14.60
N LEU A 58 9.28 0.55 13.47
CA LEU A 58 9.09 -0.68 12.70
C LEU A 58 10.07 -0.83 11.53
N LYS A 59 11.06 0.05 11.41
CA LYS A 59 12.09 -0.01 10.35
C LYS A 59 12.93 -1.30 10.42
N THR A 60 13.10 -1.85 11.61
CA THR A 60 13.91 -3.04 11.86
C THR A 60 13.13 -4.35 11.71
N ASP A 61 11.80 -4.28 11.61
CA ASP A 61 10.90 -5.43 11.48
C ASP A 61 11.22 -6.23 10.21
N GLU A 62 11.15 -7.54 10.32
CA GLU A 62 11.47 -8.46 9.22
C GLU A 62 10.48 -8.29 8.05
N ASN A 63 9.18 -8.16 8.35
CA ASN A 63 8.14 -7.96 7.33
C ASN A 63 8.33 -6.62 6.61
N TYR A 64 8.77 -5.59 7.34
CA TYR A 64 9.10 -4.29 6.73
C TYR A 64 10.30 -4.40 5.78
N LYS A 65 11.34 -5.17 6.15
CA LYS A 65 12.57 -5.32 5.35
C LYS A 65 12.41 -6.21 4.12
N ILE A 66 11.54 -7.21 4.20
CA ILE A 66 11.21 -8.10 3.08
C ILE A 66 10.56 -7.29 1.96
N MET A 67 9.65 -6.39 2.33
CA MET A 67 9.00 -5.48 1.38
C MET A 67 9.89 -4.31 0.98
N HIS A 68 9.53 -3.65 -0.12
CA HIS A 68 10.14 -2.37 -0.48
C HIS A 68 9.82 -1.31 0.59
N SER A 69 10.80 -0.48 0.97
CA SER A 69 10.65 0.51 2.04
C SER A 69 9.44 1.42 1.84
N GLN A 70 9.16 1.83 0.59
CA GLN A 70 7.98 2.67 0.31
C GLN A 70 6.66 1.89 0.46
N ALA A 71 6.63 0.59 0.16
CA ALA A 71 5.44 -0.24 0.35
C ALA A 71 5.15 -0.48 1.84
N GLY A 72 6.19 -0.75 2.63
CA GLY A 72 6.08 -0.84 4.10
C GLY A 72 5.59 0.48 4.71
N GLN A 73 6.13 1.61 4.25
CA GLN A 73 5.67 2.94 4.63
C GLN A 73 4.17 3.16 4.33
N GLN A 74 3.69 2.77 3.16
CA GLN A 74 2.27 2.90 2.83
C GLN A 74 1.38 2.02 3.72
N THR A 75 1.84 0.83 4.07
CA THR A 75 1.14 -0.05 5.03
C THR A 75 0.99 0.62 6.39
N LEU A 76 2.07 1.22 6.91
CA LEU A 76 2.05 1.95 8.18
C LEU A 76 1.26 3.24 8.12
N ARG A 77 1.20 3.89 6.94
CA ARG A 77 0.31 5.03 6.70
C ARG A 77 -1.15 4.63 6.87
N SER A 78 -1.58 3.50 6.29
CA SER A 78 -2.95 3.02 6.49
C SER A 78 -3.30 2.75 7.96
N VAL A 79 -2.33 2.25 8.75
CA VAL A 79 -2.52 2.11 10.21
C VAL A 79 -2.75 3.49 10.84
N GLN A 80 -1.88 4.47 10.53
CA GLN A 80 -2.00 5.81 11.09
C GLN A 80 -3.32 6.50 10.70
N GLU A 81 -3.76 6.36 9.44
CA GLU A 81 -5.03 6.88 8.96
C GLU A 81 -6.22 6.26 9.71
N ALA A 82 -6.20 4.94 9.92
CA ALA A 82 -7.23 4.25 10.69
C ALA A 82 -7.30 4.75 12.14
N PHE A 83 -6.15 4.99 12.79
CA PHE A 83 -6.10 5.57 14.14
C PHE A 83 -6.52 7.04 14.18
N SER A 84 -6.16 7.82 13.16
CA SER A 84 -6.57 9.22 13.05
C SER A 84 -8.08 9.34 12.90
N SER A 85 -8.68 8.51 12.03
CA SER A 85 -10.13 8.44 11.87
C SER A 85 -10.82 8.02 13.17
N PHE A 86 -10.30 6.99 13.86
CA PHE A 86 -10.82 6.58 15.15
C PHE A 86 -10.81 7.72 16.19
N ARG A 87 -9.76 8.53 16.23
CA ARG A 87 -9.63 9.64 17.18
C ARG A 87 -10.62 10.76 16.90
N GLU A 88 -10.86 11.04 15.63
CA GLU A 88 -11.85 12.05 15.24
C GLU A 88 -13.27 11.58 15.60
N LEU A 89 -13.59 10.32 15.31
CA LEU A 89 -14.85 9.72 15.75
C LEU A 89 -14.98 9.70 17.28
N GLU A 90 -13.88 9.45 18.00
CA GLU A 90 -13.86 9.46 19.47
C GLU A 90 -14.20 10.87 19.99
N ARG A 91 -13.65 11.91 19.35
CA ARG A 91 -13.94 13.31 19.69
C ARG A 91 -15.41 13.65 19.45
N MET A 92 -15.96 13.31 18.29
CA MET A 92 -17.36 13.55 17.93
C MET A 92 -18.35 12.76 18.81
N SER A 93 -17.99 11.55 19.21
CA SER A 93 -18.80 10.76 20.15
C SER A 93 -18.81 11.38 21.55
N LYS A 94 -17.68 11.98 21.99
CA LYS A 94 -17.61 12.70 23.27
C LYS A 94 -18.35 14.04 23.26
N SER A 95 -18.43 14.73 22.12
CA SER A 95 -19.23 15.95 21.97
C SER A 95 -20.74 15.69 21.84
N GLY A 96 -21.16 14.42 21.71
CA GLY A 96 -22.56 14.04 21.57
C GLY A 96 -23.10 14.09 20.14
N GLU A 97 -22.27 14.44 19.15
CA GLU A 97 -22.63 14.46 17.73
C GLU A 97 -22.88 13.05 17.17
N LEU A 98 -22.25 12.03 17.76
CA LEU A 98 -22.42 10.63 17.39
C LEU A 98 -23.04 9.81 18.51
N LYS A 99 -24.17 9.16 18.22
CA LYS A 99 -24.85 8.21 19.13
C LYS A 99 -24.06 6.92 19.33
N GLN A 100 -23.21 6.54 18.36
CA GLN A 100 -22.44 5.30 18.40
C GLN A 100 -21.02 5.55 18.91
N LYS A 101 -20.56 4.68 19.81
CA LYS A 101 -19.19 4.71 20.33
C LYS A 101 -18.24 4.05 19.33
N PRO A 102 -17.22 4.77 18.82
CA PRO A 102 -16.25 4.20 17.89
C PRO A 102 -15.41 3.12 18.55
N ARG A 103 -14.98 2.15 17.75
CA ARG A 103 -14.12 1.04 18.19
C ARG A 103 -12.71 1.26 17.67
N LEU A 104 -11.72 0.86 18.47
CA LEU A 104 -10.32 0.88 18.05
C LEU A 104 -10.10 0.02 16.79
N PRO A 105 -9.12 0.38 15.93
CA PRO A 105 -8.73 -0.46 14.80
C PRO A 105 -8.45 -1.90 15.23
N HIS A 106 -9.04 -2.85 14.51
CA HIS A 106 -8.94 -4.28 14.80
C HIS A 106 -7.73 -4.89 14.11
N TYR A 107 -7.20 -5.96 14.70
CA TYR A 107 -6.24 -6.81 14.02
C TYR A 107 -6.91 -7.50 12.83
N ARG A 108 -6.14 -7.71 11.77
CA ARG A 108 -6.55 -8.49 10.61
C ARG A 108 -6.18 -9.96 10.82
N THR A 109 -6.89 -10.84 10.14
CA THR A 109 -6.71 -12.30 10.27
C THR A 109 -5.28 -12.71 9.97
N LYS A 110 -4.65 -13.48 10.87
CA LYS A 110 -3.28 -13.99 10.68
C LYS A 110 -3.24 -14.85 9.40
N GLY A 111 -2.21 -14.66 8.58
CA GLY A 111 -2.07 -15.35 7.29
C GLY A 111 -2.98 -14.84 6.17
N GLY A 112 -3.84 -13.85 6.45
CA GLY A 112 -4.60 -13.16 5.41
C GLY A 112 -3.72 -12.23 4.56
N LEU A 113 -4.25 -11.82 3.41
CA LEU A 113 -3.58 -10.88 2.50
C LEU A 113 -3.89 -9.42 2.86
N TYR A 114 -2.91 -8.54 2.71
CA TYR A 114 -3.13 -7.09 2.66
C TYR A 114 -2.77 -6.51 1.30
N GLN A 115 -3.37 -5.37 1.00
CA GLN A 115 -2.94 -4.54 -0.12
C GLN A 115 -1.47 -4.15 0.05
N ILE A 116 -0.77 -4.06 -1.08
CA ILE A 116 0.59 -3.55 -1.16
C ILE A 116 0.56 -2.37 -2.12
N THR A 117 0.79 -1.18 -1.58
CA THR A 117 0.71 0.06 -2.38
C THR A 117 2.10 0.56 -2.70
N TYR A 118 2.37 0.72 -3.99
CA TYR A 118 3.59 1.32 -4.49
C TYR A 118 3.27 2.71 -5.06
N PRO A 119 3.97 3.77 -4.64
CA PRO A 119 3.83 5.05 -5.31
C PRO A 119 4.39 4.94 -6.73
N GLY A 120 3.80 5.67 -7.69
CA GLY A 120 4.18 5.56 -9.11
C GLY A 120 5.67 5.78 -9.39
N GLN A 121 6.34 6.60 -8.58
CA GLN A 121 7.80 6.83 -8.66
C GLN A 121 8.66 5.58 -8.44
N ALA A 122 8.13 4.57 -7.72
CA ALA A 122 8.86 3.35 -7.43
C ALA A 122 8.69 2.28 -8.52
N ILE A 123 7.72 2.46 -9.40
CA ILE A 123 7.40 1.53 -10.48
C ILE A 123 8.08 2.01 -11.75
N LYS A 124 8.85 1.15 -12.40
CA LYS A 124 9.41 1.44 -13.73
C LYS A 124 8.57 0.75 -14.79
N VAL A 125 8.31 1.46 -15.89
CA VAL A 125 7.68 0.89 -17.08
C VAL A 125 8.79 0.59 -18.06
N ILE A 126 8.93 -0.68 -18.45
CA ILE A 126 9.84 -1.11 -19.51
C ILE A 126 9.04 -1.47 -20.76
N GLU A 127 9.55 -1.11 -21.93
CA GLU A 127 9.01 -1.52 -23.22
C GLU A 127 9.96 -2.55 -23.85
N GLY A 128 9.41 -3.69 -24.25
CA GLY A 128 10.12 -4.72 -25.01
C GLY A 128 9.13 -5.52 -25.87
N ASP A 129 9.47 -5.76 -27.14
CA ASP A 129 8.69 -6.56 -28.10
C ASP A 129 7.19 -6.17 -28.21
N GLY A 130 6.89 -4.86 -28.22
CA GLY A 130 5.51 -4.36 -28.33
C GLY A 130 4.65 -4.57 -27.07
N CYS A 131 5.22 -5.11 -25.99
CA CYS A 131 4.58 -5.28 -24.70
C CYS A 131 5.22 -4.36 -23.65
N LYS A 132 4.38 -3.61 -22.91
CA LYS A 132 4.81 -2.85 -21.74
C LYS A 132 4.81 -3.78 -20.52
N TRP A 133 5.84 -3.68 -19.69
CA TRP A 133 5.92 -4.38 -18.41
C TRP A 133 6.14 -3.39 -17.26
N LEU A 134 5.62 -3.73 -16.08
CA LEU A 134 5.80 -3.00 -14.83
C LEU A 134 6.84 -3.72 -13.99
N GLU A 135 7.96 -3.05 -13.71
CA GLU A 135 8.96 -3.52 -12.76
C GLU A 135 8.66 -2.98 -11.37
N ILE A 136 8.37 -3.90 -10.44
CA ILE A 136 8.13 -3.59 -9.04
C ILE A 136 9.37 -3.99 -8.24
N PRO A 137 10.07 -3.04 -7.58
CA PRO A 137 11.27 -3.35 -6.81
C PRO A 137 10.92 -4.09 -5.51
N LEU A 138 11.78 -5.05 -5.17
CA LEU A 138 11.75 -5.74 -3.88
C LEU A 138 12.64 -5.05 -2.82
N GLY A 139 12.34 -5.32 -1.55
CA GLY A 139 13.14 -4.85 -0.42
C GLY A 139 14.55 -5.42 -0.41
N ARG A 140 15.46 -4.81 0.36
CA ARG A 140 16.83 -5.34 0.49
C ARG A 140 16.87 -6.76 1.05
N ALA A 141 16.04 -7.06 2.07
CA ALA A 141 15.95 -8.42 2.59
C ALA A 141 15.13 -9.33 1.67
N GLY A 142 14.13 -8.78 0.97
CA GLY A 142 13.39 -9.51 -0.07
C GLY A 142 14.31 -10.03 -1.18
N LYS A 143 15.29 -9.23 -1.61
CA LYS A 143 16.29 -9.67 -2.60
C LYS A 143 17.11 -10.87 -2.15
N ALA A 144 17.43 -10.98 -0.86
CA ALA A 144 18.13 -12.14 -0.32
C ALA A 144 17.20 -13.34 -0.15
N PHE A 145 15.93 -13.10 0.16
CA PHE A 145 14.92 -14.13 0.39
C PHE A 145 14.46 -14.82 -0.91
N PHE A 146 14.35 -14.06 -2.00
CA PHE A 146 13.90 -14.55 -3.31
C PHE A 146 15.09 -14.85 -4.26
N GLU A 147 16.17 -15.43 -3.75
CA GLU A 147 17.32 -15.90 -4.56
C GLU A 147 17.94 -14.83 -5.49
N GLY A 148 17.89 -13.55 -5.10
CA GLY A 148 18.47 -12.46 -5.89
C GLY A 148 17.53 -11.82 -6.91
N ILE A 149 16.24 -12.18 -6.96
CA ILE A 149 15.25 -11.49 -7.79
C ILE A 149 15.17 -10.02 -7.34
N LYS A 150 15.58 -9.11 -8.23
CA LYS A 150 15.64 -7.66 -7.94
C LYS A 150 14.30 -6.96 -8.15
N TYR A 151 13.51 -7.46 -9.10
CA TYR A 151 12.26 -6.86 -9.55
C TYR A 151 11.25 -7.96 -9.89
N ILE A 152 9.99 -7.70 -9.58
CA ILE A 152 8.86 -8.49 -10.10
C ILE A 152 8.39 -7.81 -11.37
N THR A 153 8.17 -8.57 -12.44
CA THR A 153 7.58 -8.07 -13.68
C THR A 153 6.10 -8.41 -13.74
N LEU A 154 5.27 -7.40 -13.99
CA LEU A 154 3.85 -7.59 -14.28
C LEU A 154 3.56 -7.09 -15.70
N PRO A 155 2.74 -7.78 -16.49
CA PRO A 155 2.35 -7.25 -17.78
C PRO A 155 1.54 -5.96 -17.56
N TYR A 156 1.85 -4.91 -18.32
CA TYR A 156 1.12 -3.67 -18.22
C TYR A 156 -0.33 -3.89 -18.67
N PRO A 157 -1.33 -3.43 -17.90
CA PRO A 157 -2.72 -3.66 -18.25
C PRO A 157 -3.08 -2.95 -19.57
N LYS A 158 -3.67 -3.70 -20.52
CA LYS A 158 -4.02 -3.24 -21.87
C LYS A 158 -4.85 -1.94 -21.90
N ARG A 159 -5.69 -1.71 -20.89
CA ARG A 159 -6.56 -0.51 -20.79
C ARG A 159 -5.83 0.77 -20.40
N MET A 160 -4.61 0.67 -19.88
CA MET A 160 -3.77 1.84 -19.61
C MET A 160 -3.00 2.29 -20.88
N PHE A 161 -2.94 1.47 -21.94
CA PHE A 161 -2.32 1.86 -23.22
C PHE A 161 -3.12 2.98 -23.92
N GLU A 162 -4.45 2.93 -23.85
CA GLU A 162 -5.36 3.82 -24.59
C GLU A 162 -5.47 5.23 -23.96
N LYS A 163 -5.35 5.34 -22.63
CA LYS A 163 -5.34 6.65 -21.96
C LYS A 163 -4.15 7.52 -22.36
N GLY A 164 -3.04 6.91 -22.78
CA GLY A 164 -1.89 7.65 -23.32
C GLY A 164 -2.19 8.41 -24.61
N GLN A 165 -3.12 7.91 -25.44
CA GLN A 165 -3.52 8.57 -26.70
C GLN A 165 -4.62 9.63 -26.51
N LEU A 166 -5.52 9.43 -25.54
CA LEU A 166 -6.51 10.42 -25.14
C LEU A 166 -5.89 11.60 -24.38
N GLU A 167 -4.83 11.36 -23.59
CA GLU A 167 -4.09 12.44 -22.92
C GLU A 167 -3.22 13.24 -23.89
N THR A 168 -2.69 12.66 -24.97
CA THR A 168 -1.97 13.42 -26.01
C THR A 168 -2.89 14.31 -26.84
N GLN A 169 -4.14 13.90 -27.09
CA GLN A 169 -5.14 14.78 -27.72
C GLN A 169 -5.69 15.85 -26.75
N THR A 170 -5.73 15.57 -25.44
CA THR A 170 -6.21 16.53 -24.43
C THR A 170 -5.11 17.50 -23.96
N GLN A 171 -3.82 17.13 -24.08
CA GLN A 171 -2.67 17.97 -23.70
C GLN A 171 -2.38 19.13 -24.66
N LEU A 172 -2.94 19.15 -25.87
CA LEU A 172 -2.99 20.38 -26.69
C LEU A 172 -4.01 21.41 -26.16
N ARG A 173 -4.79 21.10 -25.11
CA ARG A 173 -5.87 21.97 -24.62
C ARG A 173 -5.89 22.30 -23.13
N GLY A 174 -4.99 21.79 -22.28
CA GLY A 174 -5.10 22.11 -20.85
C GLY A 174 -3.91 21.75 -19.98
N ALA A 175 -3.19 22.78 -19.54
CA ALA A 175 -2.16 22.70 -18.52
C ALA A 175 -2.72 22.34 -17.12
N ARG A 176 -2.14 21.30 -16.48
CA ARG A 176 -1.67 21.27 -15.07
C ARG A 176 -1.46 19.82 -14.59
N ALA A 177 -0.24 19.53 -14.15
CA ALA A 177 0.17 18.25 -13.58
C ALA A 177 -0.53 17.94 -12.25
N LYS A 178 -1.10 16.73 -12.12
CA LYS A 178 -1.44 16.09 -10.84
C LYS A 178 -1.06 14.60 -10.89
N THR A 179 -0.17 14.22 -9.97
CA THR A 179 0.38 12.89 -9.72
C THR A 179 -0.71 11.86 -9.37
N ARG A 180 -0.73 10.69 -10.03
CA ARG A 180 -1.63 9.55 -9.73
C ARG A 180 -0.87 8.39 -9.08
N THR A 181 -1.37 7.91 -7.95
CA THR A 181 -0.93 6.71 -7.21
C THR A 181 -1.70 5.48 -7.70
N LEU A 182 -1.03 4.35 -7.97
CA LEU A 182 -1.66 3.06 -8.31
C LEU A 182 -1.72 2.17 -7.06
N ILE A 183 -2.91 1.64 -6.74
CA ILE A 183 -3.16 0.64 -5.71
C ILE A 183 -3.51 -0.66 -6.44
N LEU A 184 -2.73 -1.72 -6.23
CA LEU A 184 -3.03 -3.06 -6.74
C LEU A 184 -3.64 -3.86 -5.58
N SER A 185 -4.85 -4.37 -5.77
CA SER A 185 -5.68 -5.08 -4.77
C SER A 185 -6.04 -6.48 -5.25
#